data_AF-A0A496QQ94-F1
#
_entry.id   AF-A0A496QQ94-F1
#
_cell.length_a   1.000
_cell.length_b   1.000
_cell.length_c   1.000
_cell.angle_alpha   90.00
_cell.angle_beta   90.00
_cell.angle_gamma   90.00
#
_symmetry.space_group_name_H-M   'P 1'
#
loop_
_entity.id
_entity.type
_entity.pdbx_description
1 polymer ?
#
loop_
_entity_poly.entity_id
_entity_poly.type
_entity_poly.pdbx_seq_one_letter_code
_entity_poly.pdbx_strand_id
1 'polypeptide(L)'
;MKDQTMRHLAVALLLLTATILAGTIGFFIVGYTLAESPIKKELNIIIVGITRANGELIYNPLSSTVLRSGDRLIAVGKTENIKKLAELSLK
;
A
#
# COMPACT_ATOMS: atom_id res chain seq x y z
N MET A 1 -30.88 13.58 25.71
CA MET A 1 -29.54 13.14 26.17
C MET A 1 -29.11 11.77 25.63
N LYS A 2 -29.95 10.72 25.62
CA LYS A 2 -29.58 9.38 25.08
C LYS A 2 -29.25 9.35 23.58
N ASP A 3 -29.85 10.24 22.79
CA ASP A 3 -29.70 10.25 21.32
C ASP A 3 -28.28 10.58 20.85
N GLN A 4 -27.62 11.57 21.47
CA GLN A 4 -26.24 11.91 21.09
C GLN A 4 -25.24 10.81 21.46
N THR A 5 -25.38 10.17 22.62
CA THR A 5 -24.50 9.07 23.03
C THR A 5 -24.59 7.89 22.06
N MET A 6 -25.80 7.55 21.59
CA MET A 6 -25.99 6.47 20.61
C MET A 6 -25.39 6.81 19.24
N ARG A 7 -25.48 8.07 18.81
CA ARG A 7 -24.85 8.53 17.55
C ARG A 7 -23.33 8.50 17.63
N HIS A 8 -22.73 8.94 18.75
CA HIS A 8 -21.29 8.86 18.94
C HIS A 8 -20.78 7.42 18.97
N LEU A 9 -21.52 6.51 19.60
CA LEU A 9 -21.17 5.09 19.64
C LEU A 9 -21.27 4.43 18.25
N ALA A 10 -22.30 4.75 17.48
CA ALA A 10 -22.46 4.24 16.10
C ALA A 10 -21.34 4.74 15.18
N VAL A 11 -20.95 6.02 15.30
CA VAL A 11 -19.83 6.58 14.53
C VAL A 11 -18.50 5.95 14.95
N ALA A 12 -18.24 5.75 16.24
CA ALA A 12 -17.03 5.10 16.72
C ALA A 12 -16.91 3.66 16.20
N LEU A 13 -18.02 2.90 16.19
CA LEU A 13 -18.05 1.54 15.68
C LEU A 13 -17.80 1.50 14.16
N LEU A 14 -18.39 2.42 13.40
CA LEU A 14 -18.17 2.55 11.95
C LEU A 14 -16.70 2.90 11.62
N LEU A 15 -16.07 3.76 12.42
CA LEU A 15 -14.65 4.12 12.25
C LEU A 15 -13.72 2.95 12.59
N LEU A 16 -14.02 2.17 13.63
CA LEU A 16 -13.24 0.98 14.00
C LEU A 16 -13.33 -0.11 12.93
N THR A 17 -14.52 -0.39 12.40
CA THR A 17 -14.69 -1.40 11.33
C THR A 17 -14.03 -0.96 10.02
N ALA A 18 -14.14 0.32 9.64
CA ALA A 18 -13.45 0.86 8.47
C ALA A 18 -11.92 0.77 8.62
N THR A 19 -11.37 0.94 9.82
CA THR A 19 -9.93 0.82 10.08
C THR A 19 -9.44 -0.62 10.03
N ILE A 20 -10.19 -1.58 10.58
CA ILE A 20 -9.85 -3.02 10.48
C ILE A 20 -9.95 -3.51 9.04
N LEU A 21 -10.98 -3.08 8.31
CA LEU A 21 -11.15 -3.41 6.90
C LEU A 21 -10.03 -2.79 6.07
N ALA A 22 -9.72 -1.50 6.24
CA ALA A 22 -8.62 -0.83 5.55
C ALA A 22 -7.24 -1.30 6.01
N GLY A 23 -7.06 -1.81 7.23
CA GLY A 23 -5.80 -2.38 7.72
C GLY A 23 -5.58 -3.84 7.28
N THR A 24 -6.66 -4.58 7.01
CA THR A 24 -6.60 -5.93 6.42
C THR A 24 -6.53 -5.87 4.89
N ILE A 25 -7.18 -4.88 4.28
CA ILE A 25 -7.14 -4.57 2.83
C ILE A 25 -5.95 -3.68 2.47
N GLY A 26 -5.37 -2.97 3.43
CA GLY A 26 -4.05 -2.33 3.40
C GLY A 26 -2.98 -3.41 3.52
N PHE A 27 -3.03 -4.34 2.57
CA PHE A 27 -2.13 -5.45 2.44
C PHE A 27 -0.73 -4.89 2.27
N PHE A 28 0.06 -4.95 3.34
CA PHE A 28 1.47 -4.63 3.29
C PHE A 28 2.08 -5.49 2.17
N ILE A 29 2.42 -4.86 1.05
CA ILE A 29 3.10 -5.53 -0.08
C ILE A 29 4.50 -6.03 0.32
N VAL A 30 4.97 -5.65 1.51
CA VAL A 30 6.17 -6.21 2.12
C VAL A 30 6.02 -7.72 2.30
N GLY A 31 7.03 -8.45 1.85
CA GLY A 31 7.02 -9.92 1.82
C GLY A 31 6.48 -10.50 0.52
N TYR A 32 5.77 -9.72 -0.30
CA TYR A 32 5.36 -10.14 -1.64
C TYR A 32 6.43 -9.85 -2.67
N THR A 33 6.49 -10.72 -3.68
CA THR A 33 7.22 -10.40 -4.90
C THR A 33 6.50 -9.33 -5.72
N LEU A 34 7.22 -8.64 -6.61
CA LEU A 34 6.59 -7.71 -7.56
C LEU A 34 5.47 -8.37 -8.39
N ALA A 35 5.59 -9.66 -8.71
CA ALA A 35 4.59 -10.43 -9.45
C ALA A 35 3.30 -10.69 -8.66
N GLU A 36 3.43 -10.88 -7.34
CA GLU A 36 2.31 -11.14 -6.44
C GLU A 36 1.66 -9.84 -5.95
N SER A 37 2.40 -8.74 -5.97
CA SER A 37 1.89 -7.42 -5.60
C SER A 37 0.85 -6.88 -6.60
N PRO A 38 -0.08 -6.02 -6.15
CA PRO A 38 -1.05 -5.36 -7.04
C PRO A 38 -0.41 -4.34 -7.99
N ILE A 39 0.87 -3.99 -7.81
CA ILE A 39 1.58 -2.95 -8.56
C ILE A 39 1.48 -3.18 -10.07
N LYS A 40 1.82 -4.38 -10.53
CA LYS A 40 1.85 -4.69 -11.96
C LYS A 40 0.47 -5.05 -12.48
N LYS A 41 -0.27 -5.91 -11.77
CA LYS A 41 -1.54 -6.48 -12.24
C LYS A 41 -2.71 -5.50 -12.18
N GLU A 42 -2.79 -4.69 -11.13
CA GLU A 42 -3.97 -3.86 -10.86
C GLU A 42 -3.71 -2.39 -11.17
N LEU A 43 -2.51 -1.89 -10.85
CA LEU A 43 -2.17 -0.48 -11.03
C LEU A 43 -1.52 -0.18 -12.38
N ASN A 44 -1.14 -1.19 -13.17
CA ASN A 44 -0.42 -1.03 -14.44
C ASN A 44 0.79 -0.09 -14.30
N ILE A 45 1.56 -0.29 -13.22
CA ILE A 45 2.78 0.44 -12.90
C ILE A 45 3.99 -0.46 -13.17
N ILE A 46 5.04 0.12 -13.73
CA ILE A 46 6.33 -0.53 -13.94
C ILE A 46 7.30 -0.03 -12.88
N ILE A 47 7.92 -0.94 -12.13
CA ILE A 47 9.01 -0.61 -11.21
C ILE A 47 10.33 -0.72 -11.97
N VAL A 48 11.06 0.39 -12.08
CA VAL A 48 12.33 0.47 -12.81
C VAL A 48 13.53 0.42 -11.86
N GLY A 49 13.32 0.63 -10.56
CA GLY A 49 14.37 0.50 -9.56
C GLY A 49 13.83 0.42 -8.13
N ILE A 50 14.64 -0.15 -7.24
CA ILE A 50 14.37 -0.24 -5.80
C ILE A 50 15.62 0.22 -5.05
N THR A 51 15.47 1.15 -4.11
CA THR A 51 16.51 1.44 -3.12
C THR A 51 16.13 0.77 -1.81
N ARG A 52 16.96 -0.15 -1.33
CA ARG A 52 16.79 -0.82 -0.04
C ARG A 52 17.09 0.15 1.11
N ALA A 53 16.62 -0.19 2.31
CA ALA A 53 16.88 0.60 3.52
C ALA A 53 18.38 0.76 3.84
N ASN A 54 19.22 -0.21 3.47
CA ASN A 54 20.68 -0.16 3.63
C ASN A 54 21.40 0.66 2.54
N GLY A 55 20.67 1.26 1.59
CA GLY A 55 21.23 2.05 0.49
C GLY A 55 21.55 1.26 -0.79
N GLU A 56 21.38 -0.07 -0.80
CA GLU A 56 21.56 -0.89 -1.99
C GLU A 56 20.53 -0.51 -3.08
N LEU A 57 21.03 -0.31 -4.31
CA LEU A 57 20.21 0.01 -5.48
C LEU A 57 20.07 -1.22 -6.38
N ILE A 58 18.82 -1.65 -6.59
CA ILE A 58 18.45 -2.69 -7.54
C ILE A 58 17.89 -2.01 -8.79
N TYR A 59 18.60 -2.14 -9.90
CA TYR A 59 18.16 -1.66 -11.21
C TYR A 59 17.32 -2.72 -11.91
N ASN A 60 16.18 -2.32 -12.47
CA ASN A 60 15.24 -3.20 -13.17
C ASN A 60 14.95 -4.51 -12.40
N PRO A 61 14.27 -4.42 -11.24
CA PRO A 61 14.01 -5.59 -10.40
C PRO A 61 13.22 -6.65 -11.16
N LEU A 62 13.59 -7.91 -10.96
CA LEU A 62 12.86 -9.06 -11.50
C LEU A 62 11.47 -9.16 -10.86
N SER A 63 10.54 -9.81 -11.55
CA SER A 63 9.19 -10.05 -11.03
C SER A 63 9.18 -10.86 -9.73
N SER A 64 10.19 -11.69 -9.49
CA SER A 64 10.42 -12.45 -8.25
C SER A 64 11.05 -11.62 -7.12
N THR A 65 11.36 -10.34 -7.35
CA THR A 65 11.99 -9.49 -6.34
C THR A 65 11.00 -9.24 -5.20
N VAL A 66 11.38 -9.62 -3.99
CA VAL A 66 10.60 -9.41 -2.78
C VAL A 66 10.73 -7.96 -2.30
N LEU A 67 9.59 -7.33 -2.07
CA LEU A 67 9.46 -6.02 -1.47
C LEU A 67 9.71 -6.12 0.04
N ARG A 68 10.55 -5.23 0.57
CA ARG A 68 10.96 -5.21 1.97
C ARG A 68 10.53 -3.92 2.63
N SER A 69 10.38 -3.97 3.96
CA SER A 69 10.15 -2.75 4.74
C SER A 69 11.31 -1.77 4.53
N GLY A 70 10.97 -0.50 4.34
CA GLY A 70 11.96 0.57 4.07
C GLY A 70 12.46 0.63 2.62
N ASP A 71 11.96 -0.21 1.72
CA ASP A 71 12.23 -0.06 0.29
C ASP A 71 11.63 1.25 -0.25
N ARG A 72 12.40 1.92 -1.10
CA ARG A 72 11.92 3.03 -1.92
C ARG A 72 11.84 2.58 -3.37
N LEU A 73 10.66 2.70 -3.96
CA LEU A 73 10.40 2.25 -5.33
C LEU A 73 10.49 3.42 -6.30
N ILE A 74 11.16 3.21 -7.43
CA ILE A 74 11.11 4.11 -8.58
C ILE A 74 10.12 3.51 -9.57
N ALA A 75 9.00 4.21 -9.75
CA ALA A 75 7.83 3.73 -10.47
C ALA A 75 7.51 4.62 -11.69
N VAL A 76 7.11 3.99 -12.78
CA VAL A 76 6.64 4.66 -14.01
C VAL A 76 5.24 4.15 -14.33
N GLY A 77 4.32 5.07 -14.61
CA GLY A 77 2.93 4.76 -14.91
C GLY A 77 2.08 6.02 -15.00
N LYS A 78 0.77 5.86 -15.17
CA LYS A 78 -0.17 6.98 -15.14
C LYS A 78 -0.21 7.63 -13.76
N THR A 79 -0.28 8.96 -13.71
CA THR A 79 -0.31 9.73 -12.46
C THR A 79 -1.38 9.26 -11.47
N GLU A 80 -2.58 8.93 -11.97
CA GLU A 80 -3.70 8.42 -11.15
C GLU A 80 -3.37 7.11 -10.45
N ASN A 81 -2.64 6.21 -11.12
CA ASN A 81 -2.26 4.92 -10.55
C ASN A 81 -1.08 5.07 -9.59
N ILE A 82 -0.13 5.95 -9.90
CA ILE A 82 0.97 6.28 -8.98
C ILE A 82 0.43 6.88 -7.68
N LYS A 83 -0.61 7.74 -7.75
CA LYS A 83 -1.29 8.26 -6.56
C LYS A 83 -1.92 7.13 -5.74
N LYS A 84 -2.64 6.20 -6.38
CA LYS A 84 -3.18 5.01 -5.70
C LYS A 84 -2.09 4.17 -5.04
N LEU A 85 -0.95 3.98 -5.70
CA LEU A 85 0.20 3.26 -5.12
C LEU A 85 0.74 3.99 -3.87
N ALA A 86 0.82 5.32 -3.91
CA ALA A 86 1.24 6.12 -2.75
C ALA A 86 0.24 6.02 -1.60
N GLU A 87 -1.07 6.00 -1.88
CA GLU A 87 -2.12 5.80 -0.87
C GLU A 87 -2.03 4.41 -0.21
N LEU A 88 -1.64 3.37 -0.97
CA LEU A 88 -1.36 2.03 -0.41
C LEU A 88 -0.12 2.00 0.50
N SER A 89 0.77 3.00 0.38
CA SER A 89 2.05 3.06 1.10
C SER A 89 2.03 4.04 2.29
N LEU A 90 1.00 4.88 2.40
CA LEU A 90 0.87 5.96 3.37
C LEU A 90 -0.29 5.66 4.35
N LYS A 91 -0.11 4.70 5.26
CA LYS A 91 -0.79 4.65 6.57
C LYS A 91 -0.18 3.62 7.50
#